data_AF-W2X3S6-F1
#
_entry.id   AF-W2X3S6-F1
#
_cell.length_a   1.000
_cell.length_b   1.000
_cell.length_c   1.000
_cell.angle_alpha   90.00
_cell.angle_beta   90.00
_cell.angle_gamma   90.00
#
_symmetry.space_group_name_H-M   'P 1'
#
loop_
_entity.id
_entity.type
_entity.pdbx_description
1 polymer ?
#
loop_
_entity_poly.entity_id
_entity_poly.type
_entity_poly.pdbx_seq_one_letter_code
_entity_poly.pdbx_strand_id
1 'polypeptide(L)'
;MDHVTISKYGIARFMLSESETAQATELLSTLFDSHEVTKALQDPTLTLIGVRRVFDWVSRQYPAMKGRLAPDSAVVNYPALETGITKTITGGRLTTREQENCKVLRPHMLRHELKRRHASFWGPSFRKRPSAYYVHVDTSYV
;
A
#
# COMPACT_ATOMS: atom_id res chain seq x y z
N MET A 1 25.04 31.22 -22.48
CA MET A 1 25.48 31.19 -23.89
C MET A 1 24.46 31.96 -24.70
N ASP A 2 24.92 32.83 -25.59
CA ASP A 2 24.09 33.70 -26.41
C ASP A 2 23.73 33.05 -27.77
N HIS A 3 22.64 33.49 -28.39
CA HIS A 3 22.13 32.91 -29.65
C HIS A 3 23.16 32.95 -30.80
N VAL A 4 24.07 33.93 -30.77
CA VAL A 4 25.11 34.12 -31.78
C VAL A 4 26.16 33.00 -31.74
N THR A 5 26.59 32.57 -30.55
CA THR A 5 27.53 31.43 -30.43
C THR A 5 26.88 30.10 -30.78
N ILE A 6 25.61 29.90 -30.42
CA ILE A 6 24.87 28.65 -30.71
C ILE A 6 24.70 28.43 -32.23
N SER A 7 24.41 29.50 -32.97
CA SER A 7 24.26 29.45 -34.44
C SER A 7 25.59 29.27 -35.15
N LYS A 8 26.63 30.03 -34.74
CA LYS A 8 27.96 30.02 -35.38
C LYS A 8 28.62 28.62 -35.40
N TYR A 9 28.40 27.82 -34.36
CA TYR A 9 28.98 26.47 -34.26
C TYR A 9 27.99 25.35 -34.61
N GLY A 10 26.79 25.68 -35.11
CA GLY A 10 25.77 24.69 -35.45
C GLY A 10 25.37 23.81 -34.26
N ILE A 11 25.39 24.36 -33.05
CA ILE A 11 25.11 23.66 -31.79
C ILE A 11 23.60 23.44 -31.62
N ALA A 12 22.78 24.32 -32.22
CA ALA A 12 21.32 24.26 -32.13
C ALA A 12 20.72 22.89 -32.48
N ARG A 13 21.30 22.15 -33.44
CA ARG A 13 20.80 20.82 -33.85
C ARG A 13 21.00 19.71 -32.80
N PHE A 14 21.82 19.96 -31.79
CA PHE A 14 22.05 19.03 -30.68
C PHE A 14 21.27 19.42 -29.43
N MET A 15 20.62 20.57 -29.43
CA MET A 15 19.73 20.98 -28.35
C MET A 15 18.37 20.34 -28.58
N LEU A 16 17.72 19.94 -27.49
CA LEU A 16 16.33 19.49 -27.54
C LEU A 16 15.46 20.63 -28.07
N SER A 17 14.52 20.29 -28.93
CA SER A 17 13.41 21.18 -29.28
C SER A 17 12.59 21.52 -28.03
N GLU A 18 11.74 22.53 -28.13
CA GLU A 18 10.85 22.92 -27.03
C GLU A 18 9.92 21.76 -26.62
N SER A 19 9.37 21.02 -27.59
CA SER A 19 8.53 19.85 -27.32
C SER A 19 9.31 18.71 -26.67
N GLU A 20 10.54 18.45 -27.10
CA GLU A 20 11.40 17.41 -26.49
C GLU A 20 11.81 17.80 -25.07
N THR A 21 12.07 19.10 -24.83
CA THR A 21 12.37 19.64 -23.50
C THR A 21 11.17 19.48 -22.56
N ALA A 22 9.96 19.76 -23.05
CA ALA A 22 8.73 19.55 -22.29
C ALA A 22 8.52 18.07 -21.93
N GLN A 23 8.69 17.15 -22.90
CA GLN A 23 8.60 15.72 -22.66
C GLN A 23 9.66 15.21 -21.68
N ALA A 24 10.92 15.69 -21.82
CA ALA A 24 12.00 15.33 -20.90
C ALA A 24 11.70 15.80 -19.47
N THR A 25 11.08 16.97 -19.32
CA THR A 25 10.69 17.52 -18.01
C THR A 25 9.56 16.70 -17.37
N GLU A 26 8.55 16.30 -18.15
CA GLU A 26 7.47 15.42 -17.69
C GLU A 26 8.01 14.04 -17.27
N LEU A 27 8.91 13.48 -18.07
CA LEU A 27 9.58 12.22 -17.75
C LEU A 27 10.40 12.35 -16.46
N LEU A 28 11.14 13.44 -16.28
CA LEU A 28 11.92 13.70 -15.07
C LEU A 28 11.01 13.77 -13.84
N SER A 29 9.85 14.42 -13.93
CA SER A 29 8.86 14.46 -12.86
C SER A 29 8.37 13.06 -12.50
N THR A 30 8.02 12.25 -13.51
CA THR A 30 7.54 10.88 -13.31
C THR A 30 8.60 9.98 -12.67
N LEU A 31 9.87 10.16 -13.05
CA LEU A 31 11.00 9.44 -12.47
C LEU A 31 11.22 9.84 -11.00
N PHE A 32 11.06 11.13 -10.69
CA PHE A 32 11.15 11.62 -9.31
C PHE A 32 10.07 11.01 -8.42
N ASP A 33 8.82 11.01 -8.88
CA ASP A 33 7.71 10.39 -8.15
C ASP A 33 7.95 8.88 -7.91
N SER A 34 8.45 8.18 -8.93
CA SER A 34 8.81 6.75 -8.84
C SER A 34 9.95 6.50 -7.85
N HIS A 35 10.91 7.42 -7.77
CA HIS A 35 12.00 7.37 -6.81
C HIS A 35 11.49 7.54 -5.37
N GLU A 36 10.58 8.50 -5.13
CA GLU A 36 9.99 8.72 -3.81
C GLU A 36 9.13 7.52 -3.36
N VAL A 37 8.38 6.90 -4.28
CA VAL A 37 7.68 5.63 -4.02
C VAL A 37 8.67 4.55 -3.57
N THR A 38 9.80 4.42 -4.26
CA THR A 38 10.83 3.42 -3.93
C THR A 38 11.41 3.68 -2.55
N LYS A 39 11.73 4.94 -2.22
CA LYS A 39 12.20 5.33 -0.88
C LYS A 39 11.19 5.01 0.20
N ALA A 40 9.91 5.30 -0.03
CA ALA A 40 8.84 4.97 0.91
C ALA A 40 8.77 3.46 1.15
N LEU A 41 8.85 2.64 0.09
CA LEU A 41 8.85 1.17 0.18
C LEU A 41 10.08 0.60 0.89
N GLN A 42 11.20 1.32 0.90
CA GLN A 42 12.44 0.93 1.58
C GLN A 42 12.48 1.35 3.06
N ASP A 43 11.49 2.11 3.54
CA ASP A 43 11.41 2.51 4.95
C ASP A 43 11.21 1.26 5.85
N PRO A 44 12.13 0.97 6.78
CA PRO A 44 12.06 -0.23 7.62
C PRO A 44 10.87 -0.23 8.59
N THR A 45 10.23 0.93 8.80
CA THR A 45 9.06 1.08 9.65
C THR A 45 7.74 0.96 8.87
N LEU A 46 7.80 0.78 7.55
CA LEU A 46 6.63 0.72 6.70
C LEU A 46 5.77 -0.52 7.01
N THR A 47 4.52 -0.26 7.42
CA THR A 47 3.54 -1.32 7.66
C THR A 47 2.94 -1.86 6.37
N LEU A 48 2.39 -3.08 6.39
CA LEU A 48 1.66 -3.65 5.23
C LEU A 48 0.49 -2.76 4.76
N ILE A 49 -0.19 -2.08 5.69
CA ILE A 49 -1.24 -1.10 5.34
C ILE A 49 -0.63 0.09 4.60
N GLY A 50 0.56 0.56 5.02
CA GLY A 50 1.34 1.58 4.34
C GLY A 50 1.73 1.15 2.92
N VAL A 51 2.29 -0.05 2.76
CA VAL A 51 2.61 -0.65 1.45
C VAL A 51 1.39 -0.63 0.54
N ARG A 52 0.22 -1.06 1.05
CA ARG A 52 -1.02 -1.06 0.27
C ARG A 52 -1.41 0.35 -0.19
N ARG A 53 -1.33 1.35 0.70
CA ARG A 53 -1.64 2.75 0.36
C ARG A 53 -0.71 3.30 -0.70
N VAL A 54 0.59 2.98 -0.64
CA VAL A 54 1.56 3.36 -1.67
C VAL A 54 1.14 2.79 -3.03
N PHE A 55 0.85 1.49 -3.12
CA PHE A 55 0.41 0.88 -4.37
C PHE A 55 -0.95 1.39 -4.87
N ASP A 56 -1.89 1.69 -3.97
CA ASP A 56 -3.18 2.30 -4.33
C ASP A 56 -2.98 3.72 -4.89
N TRP A 57 -2.08 4.52 -4.31
CA TRP A 57 -1.72 5.84 -4.82
C TRP A 57 -1.08 5.74 -6.22
N VAL A 58 -0.11 4.85 -6.37
CA VAL A 58 0.57 4.58 -7.64
C VAL A 58 -0.43 4.18 -8.74
N SER A 59 -1.39 3.31 -8.41
CA SER A 59 -2.43 2.88 -9.35
C SER A 59 -3.41 3.98 -9.77
N ARG A 60 -3.57 5.02 -8.92
CA ARG A 60 -4.39 6.21 -9.22
C ARG A 60 -3.63 7.20 -10.09
N GLN A 61 -2.36 7.47 -9.77
CA GLN A 61 -1.53 8.41 -10.52
C GLN A 61 -1.10 7.87 -11.88
N TYR A 62 -0.85 6.56 -11.99
CA TYR A 62 -0.39 5.93 -13.22
C TYR A 62 -1.33 4.78 -13.61
N PRO A 63 -2.49 5.07 -14.22
CA PRO A 63 -3.47 4.05 -14.60
C PRO A 63 -2.90 2.94 -15.50
N ALA A 64 -1.89 3.27 -16.32
CA ALA A 64 -1.19 2.30 -17.17
C ALA A 64 -0.54 1.16 -16.38
N MET A 65 -0.22 1.37 -15.10
CA MET A 65 0.40 0.36 -14.25
C MET A 65 -0.59 -0.60 -13.59
N LYS A 66 -1.90 -0.36 -13.69
CA LYS A 66 -2.92 -1.23 -13.09
C LYS A 66 -2.77 -2.68 -13.51
N GLY A 67 -2.48 -2.95 -14.79
CA GLY A 67 -2.27 -4.32 -15.26
C GLY A 67 -1.02 -5.00 -14.70
N ARG A 68 -0.03 -4.23 -14.23
CA ARG A 68 1.18 -4.73 -13.56
C ARG A 68 1.00 -4.92 -12.05
N LEU A 69 0.09 -4.15 -11.45
CA LEU A 69 -0.23 -4.19 -10.02
C LEU A 69 -1.45 -5.05 -9.69
N ALA A 70 -2.15 -5.57 -10.71
CA ALA A 70 -3.30 -6.43 -10.53
C ALA A 70 -2.89 -7.76 -9.89
N PRO A 71 -3.74 -8.35 -9.03
CA PRO A 71 -3.46 -9.63 -8.35
C PRO A 71 -3.33 -10.82 -9.31
N ASP A 72 -3.79 -10.66 -10.55
CA ASP A 72 -3.70 -11.63 -11.65
C ASP A 72 -2.68 -11.23 -12.72
N SER A 73 -1.83 -10.24 -12.43
CA SER A 73 -0.76 -9.84 -13.34
C SER A 73 0.21 -10.99 -13.61
N ALA A 74 0.74 -11.08 -14.82
CA ALA A 74 1.70 -12.12 -15.22
C ALA A 74 2.98 -12.15 -14.37
N VAL A 75 3.28 -11.07 -13.64
CA VAL A 75 4.42 -11.00 -12.70
C VAL A 75 4.16 -11.75 -11.38
N VAL A 76 2.89 -12.02 -11.06
CA VAL A 76 2.49 -12.71 -9.84
C VAL A 76 2.72 -14.21 -10.02
N ASN A 77 3.69 -14.77 -9.30
CA ASN A 77 4.07 -16.18 -9.44
C ASN A 77 3.02 -17.15 -8.89
N TYR A 78 2.32 -16.77 -7.82
CA TYR A 78 1.38 -17.66 -7.11
C TYR A 78 0.03 -16.98 -6.81
N PRO A 79 -0.72 -16.56 -7.84
CA PRO A 79 -1.90 -15.72 -7.67
C PRO A 79 -3.00 -16.36 -6.81
N ALA A 80 -3.18 -17.69 -6.91
CA ALA A 80 -4.15 -18.42 -6.08
C ALA A 80 -3.72 -18.52 -4.60
N LEU A 81 -2.41 -18.57 -4.31
CA LEU A 81 -1.92 -18.57 -2.94
C LEU A 81 -2.10 -17.17 -2.31
N GLU A 82 -1.69 -16.12 -3.01
CA GLU A 82 -1.76 -14.73 -2.54
C GLU A 82 -3.22 -14.27 -2.34
N THR A 83 -4.10 -14.60 -3.29
CA THR A 83 -5.54 -14.34 -3.16
C THR A 83 -6.14 -15.14 -2.01
N GLY A 84 -5.74 -16.41 -1.85
CA GLY A 84 -6.18 -17.26 -0.75
C GLY A 84 -5.75 -16.75 0.62
N ILE A 85 -4.52 -16.26 0.78
CA ILE A 85 -4.04 -15.58 2.00
C ILE A 85 -4.92 -14.37 2.30
N THR A 86 -5.12 -13.52 1.30
CA THR A 86 -5.91 -12.29 1.45
C THR A 86 -7.32 -12.61 1.91
N LYS A 87 -8.00 -13.56 1.26
CA LYS A 87 -9.35 -14.02 1.65
C LYS A 87 -9.37 -14.60 3.06
N THR A 88 -8.36 -15.40 3.43
CA THR A 88 -8.27 -15.96 4.79
C THR A 88 -8.16 -14.85 5.85
N ILE A 89 -7.36 -13.81 5.59
CA ILE A 89 -7.19 -12.68 6.50
C ILE A 89 -8.46 -11.85 6.61
N THR A 90 -9.17 -11.62 5.49
CA THR A 90 -10.38 -10.78 5.45
C THR A 90 -11.68 -11.53 5.75
N GLY A 91 -11.62 -12.86 5.95
CA GLY A 91 -12.80 -13.69 6.20
C GLY A 91 -13.60 -14.04 4.93
N GLY A 92 -13.00 -13.93 3.75
CA GLY A 92 -13.60 -14.29 2.47
C GLY A 92 -13.63 -15.81 2.20
N ARG A 93 -14.55 -16.24 1.34
CA ARG A 93 -14.69 -17.66 0.94
C ARG A 93 -13.61 -18.06 -0.06
N LEU A 94 -12.88 -19.12 0.24
CA LEU A 94 -11.88 -19.73 -0.63
C LEU A 94 -12.53 -20.60 -1.72
N THR A 95 -11.94 -20.58 -2.91
CA THR A 95 -12.21 -21.55 -3.98
C THR A 95 -11.41 -22.83 -3.75
N THR A 96 -11.76 -23.93 -4.42
CA THR A 96 -11.03 -25.21 -4.34
C THR A 96 -9.54 -25.04 -4.67
N ARG A 97 -9.23 -24.29 -5.73
CA ARG A 97 -7.84 -24.00 -6.14
C ARG A 97 -7.06 -23.20 -5.09
N GLU A 98 -7.69 -22.22 -4.46
CA GLU A 98 -7.05 -21.46 -3.37
C GLU A 98 -6.87 -22.33 -2.12
N GLN A 99 -7.86 -23.15 -1.78
CA GLN A 99 -7.82 -24.06 -0.62
C GLN A 99 -6.72 -25.12 -0.74
N GLU A 100 -6.45 -25.60 -1.95
CA GLU A 100 -5.34 -26.51 -2.26
C GLU A 100 -4.00 -25.81 -2.10
N ASN A 101 -3.82 -24.63 -2.70
CA ASN A 101 -2.56 -23.90 -2.63
C ASN A 101 -2.26 -23.37 -1.21
N CYS A 102 -3.28 -22.98 -0.44
CA CYS A 102 -3.11 -22.54 0.95
C CYS A 102 -2.86 -23.69 1.95
N LYS A 103 -2.85 -24.97 1.52
CA LYS A 103 -2.49 -26.12 2.40
C LYS A 103 -1.15 -25.90 3.09
N VAL A 104 -0.18 -25.29 2.40
CA VAL A 104 1.16 -24.98 2.91
C VAL A 104 1.15 -24.05 4.14
N LEU A 105 0.10 -23.24 4.30
CA LEU A 105 0.00 -22.25 5.37
C LEU A 105 -0.72 -22.76 6.63
N ARG A 106 -1.49 -23.86 6.52
CA ARG A 106 -2.29 -24.40 7.65
C ARG A 106 -1.45 -24.67 8.91
N PRO A 107 -0.21 -25.22 8.84
CA PRO A 107 0.61 -25.46 10.04
C PRO A 107 1.08 -24.19 10.76
N HIS A 108 1.10 -23.04 10.06
CA HIS A 108 1.55 -21.75 10.61
C HIS A 108 0.37 -20.87 11.05
N MET A 109 -0.76 -20.91 10.33
CA MET A 109 -1.98 -20.16 10.66
C MET A 109 -2.72 -20.73 11.87
N LEU A 110 -2.71 -22.07 12.07
CA LEU A 110 -3.28 -22.70 13.27
C LEU A 110 -2.59 -22.26 14.57
N ARG A 111 -1.30 -21.94 14.53
CA ARG A 111 -0.58 -21.39 15.70
C ARG A 111 -1.02 -19.97 16.05
N HIS A 112 -1.48 -19.20 15.05
CA HIS A 112 -1.93 -17.82 15.25
C HIS A 112 -3.43 -17.71 15.55
N GLU A 113 -4.24 -18.69 15.16
CA GLU A 113 -5.65 -18.77 15.57
C GLU A 113 -5.82 -19.11 17.06
N LEU A 114 -4.96 -19.95 17.65
CA LEU A 114 -5.01 -20.20 19.10
C LEU A 114 -4.64 -18.95 19.92
N LYS A 115 -3.77 -18.08 19.39
CA LYS A 115 -3.40 -16.82 20.07
C LYS A 115 -4.45 -15.71 19.90
N ARG A 116 -5.26 -15.75 18.83
CA ARG A 116 -6.31 -14.75 18.56
C ARG A 116 -7.60 -14.94 19.34
N ARG A 117 -7.86 -16.11 19.95
CA ARG A 117 -9.02 -16.28 20.86
C ARG A 117 -8.86 -15.59 22.22
N HIS A 118 -7.69 -15.05 22.55
CA HIS A 118 -7.44 -14.41 23.86
C HIS A 118 -7.02 -12.93 23.80
N ALA A 119 -6.95 -12.32 22.62
CA ALA A 119 -6.63 -10.89 22.53
C ALA A 119 -7.37 -10.25 21.36
N SER A 120 -8.57 -9.76 21.63
CA SER A 120 -9.19 -8.73 20.81
C SER A 120 -8.32 -7.46 20.92
N PHE A 121 -7.50 -7.23 19.89
CA PHE A 121 -6.69 -6.01 19.72
C PHE A 121 -7.55 -4.71 19.71
N TRP A 122 -8.87 -4.84 19.60
CA TRP A 122 -9.83 -3.73 19.60
C TRP A 122 -10.63 -3.56 20.92
N GLY A 123 -10.33 -4.33 21.97
CA GLY A 123 -11.10 -4.30 23.23
C GLY A 123 -11.00 -3.02 24.07
N PRO A 124 -9.81 -2.39 24.26
CA PRO A 124 -9.71 -1.26 25.19
C PRO A 124 -10.06 0.11 24.58
N SER A 125 -9.90 0.30 23.27
CA SER A 125 -9.88 1.64 22.68
C SER A 125 -11.25 2.24 22.35
N PHE A 126 -12.33 1.49 22.53
CA PHE A 126 -13.71 1.94 22.26
C PHE A 126 -14.65 1.80 23.47
N ARG A 127 -14.15 1.86 24.72
CA ARG A 127 -15.03 2.19 25.85
C ARG A 127 -15.23 3.70 25.90
N LYS A 128 -16.41 4.15 25.44
CA LYS A 128 -16.95 5.47 25.82
C LYS A 128 -16.84 5.61 27.34
N ARG A 129 -16.15 6.64 27.82
CA ARG A 129 -16.13 6.97 29.25
C ARG A 129 -17.57 7.29 29.68
N PRO A 130 -18.12 6.68 30.74
CA PRO A 130 -19.38 7.15 31.29
C PRO A 130 -19.16 8.55 31.88
N SER A 131 -20.04 9.47 31.47
CA SER A 131 -20.14 10.83 32.00
C SER A 131 -20.36 10.80 33.51
N ALA A 132 -19.56 11.58 34.24
CA ALA A 132 -19.72 11.74 35.68
C ALA A 132 -21.04 12.48 35.97
N TYR A 133 -22.01 11.77 36.54
CA TYR A 133 -23.14 12.38 37.23
C TYR A 133 -23.00 12.03 38.71
N TYR A 134 -23.05 13.08 39.55
CA TYR A 134 -23.03 13.01 41.00
C TYR A 134 -24.11 12.07 41.54
N VAL A 135 -23.75 11.21 42.49
CA VAL A 135 -24.71 10.44 43.30
C VAL A 135 -24.68 11.02 44.71
N HIS A 136 -25.83 11.53 45.16
CA HIS A 136 -26.12 11.86 46.54
C HIS A 136 -25.88 10.63 47.43
N VAL A 137 -25.11 10.80 48.50
CA VAL A 137 -25.02 9.80 49.58
C VAL A 137 -26.21 10.02 50.49
N ASP A 138 -27.09 9.03 50.60
CA ASP A 138 -28.05 8.90 51.69
C ASP A 138 -27.75 7.56 52.38
N THR A 139 -27.13 7.64 53.56
CA THR A 139 -26.77 6.49 54.39
C THR A 139 -27.96 6.07 55.24
N SER A 140 -28.27 4.78 55.17
CA SER A 140 -29.37 4.08 55.82
C SER A 140 -29.17 3.91 57.33
N TYR A 141 -30.31 3.84 58.01
CA TYR A 141 -30.59 3.25 59.33
C TYR A 141 -29.57 2.19 59.81
N VAL A 142 -29.04 2.41 61.03
CA VAL A 142 -29.19 1.51 62.20
C VAL A 142 -29.38 2.39 63.43
#